data_AF-A0A6B3GG53-F1
#
_entry.id   AF-A0A6B3GG53-F1
#
_cell.length_a   1.000
_cell.length_b   1.000
_cell.length_c   1.000
_cell.angle_alpha   90.00
_cell.angle_beta   90.00
_cell.angle_gamma   90.00
#
_symmetry.space_group_name_H-M   'P 1'
#
loop_
_entity.id
_entity.type
_entity.pdbx_description
1 polymer ?
#
loop_
_entity_poly.entity_id
_entity_poly.type
_entity_poly.pdbx_seq_one_letter_code
_entity_poly.pdbx_strand_id
1 'polypeptide(L)'
;AFTPLVPLSLEGYGFCARGEGGAFTEGGALESGGRLPVNTGGGGLSEAYVHGFNLITEGVKQLRGTSTAQVPDAATCLVTAGEGVPTSAVLLRS
;
A
#
# COMPACT_ATOMS: atom_id res chain seq x y z
N ALA A 1 5.35 -8.18 8.80
CA ALA A 1 5.61 -7.46 7.53
C ALA A 1 7.12 -7.28 7.40
N PHE A 2 7.65 -7.28 6.18
CA PHE A 2 9.09 -7.10 5.93
C PHE A 2 9.29 -6.19 4.72
N THR A 3 10.23 -5.25 4.79
CA THR A 3 10.49 -4.25 3.74
C THR A 3 10.66 -4.83 2.34
N PRO A 4 11.40 -5.94 2.11
CA PRO A 4 11.59 -6.48 0.76
C PRO A 4 10.31 -6.93 0.07
N LEU A 5 9.24 -7.21 0.83
CA LEU A 5 7.98 -7.67 0.26
C LEU A 5 7.23 -6.55 -0.46
N VAL A 6 7.46 -5.28 -0.13
CA VAL A 6 6.76 -4.16 -0.79
C VAL A 6 7.19 -4.01 -2.26
N PRO A 7 8.49 -3.93 -2.60
CA PRO A 7 8.96 -3.99 -3.99
C PRO A 7 8.46 -5.21 -4.76
N LEU A 8 8.45 -6.39 -4.13
CA LEU A 8 7.98 -7.62 -4.78
C LEU A 8 6.48 -7.56 -5.11
N SER A 9 5.66 -7.04 -4.20
CA SER A 9 4.23 -6.84 -4.48
C SER A 9 4.03 -5.78 -5.57
N LEU A 10 4.82 -4.70 -5.61
CA LEU A 10 4.73 -3.69 -6.69
C LEU A 10 4.95 -4.31 -8.08
N GLU A 11 5.92 -5.23 -8.19
CA GLU A 11 6.13 -6.03 -9.41
C GLU A 11 4.97 -6.99 -9.65
N GLY A 12 4.53 -7.72 -8.62
CA GLY A 12 3.47 -8.73 -8.71
C GLY A 12 2.10 -8.17 -9.12
N TYR A 13 1.78 -6.95 -8.71
CA TYR A 13 0.56 -6.23 -9.10
C TYR A 13 0.72 -5.37 -10.36
N GLY A 14 1.89 -5.40 -11.01
CA GLY A 14 2.11 -4.80 -12.32
C GLY A 14 2.30 -3.28 -12.31
N PHE A 15 2.70 -2.68 -11.19
CA PHE A 15 3.08 -1.25 -11.15
C PHE A 15 4.43 -0.97 -11.81
N CYS A 16 5.28 -2.00 -11.91
CA CYS A 16 6.58 -1.97 -12.57
C CYS A 16 6.93 -3.36 -13.12
N ALA A 17 7.96 -3.45 -13.98
CA ALA A 17 8.41 -4.76 -14.47
C ALA A 17 9.17 -5.52 -13.38
N ARG A 18 9.25 -6.85 -13.55
CA ARG A 18 9.99 -7.71 -12.63
C ARG A 18 11.46 -7.27 -12.51
N GLY A 19 11.95 -7.16 -11.28
CA GLY A 19 13.28 -6.64 -10.94
C GLY A 19 13.38 -5.12 -10.84
N GLU A 20 12.32 -4.37 -11.16
CA GLU A 20 12.31 -2.91 -11.09
C GLU A 20 11.67 -2.38 -9.79
N GLY A 21 11.16 -3.23 -8.90
CA GLY A 21 10.43 -2.82 -7.70
C GLY A 21 11.23 -1.89 -6.79
N GLY A 22 12.54 -2.14 -6.65
CA GLY A 22 13.44 -1.28 -5.89
C GLY A 22 13.53 0.13 -6.48
N ALA A 23 13.88 0.23 -7.76
CA ALA A 23 13.94 1.49 -8.49
C ALA A 23 12.59 2.23 -8.51
N PHE A 24 11.47 1.49 -8.56
CA PHE A 24 10.14 2.07 -8.47
C PHE A 24 9.92 2.83 -7.16
N THR A 25 10.55 2.43 -6.05
CA THR A 25 10.38 3.12 -4.76
C THR A 25 11.17 4.43 -4.64
N GLU A 26 12.10 4.70 -5.55
CA GLU A 26 12.99 5.86 -5.48
C GLU A 26 12.27 7.19 -5.73
N GLY A 27 12.93 8.30 -5.37
CA GLY A 27 12.44 9.65 -5.66
C GLY A 27 11.15 10.02 -4.93
N GLY A 28 10.84 9.35 -3.82
CA GLY A 28 9.62 9.59 -3.04
C GLY A 28 8.35 9.07 -3.72
N ALA A 29 8.47 8.08 -4.61
CA ALA A 29 7.35 7.50 -5.34
C ALA A 29 6.17 7.05 -4.47
N LEU A 30 6.49 6.54 -3.28
CA LEU A 30 5.55 5.94 -2.34
C LEU A 30 5.08 6.87 -1.22
N GLU A 31 5.61 8.09 -1.17
CA GLU A 31 5.25 9.10 -0.17
C GLU A 31 3.79 9.56 -0.36
N SER A 32 3.19 10.23 0.63
CA SER A 32 1.79 10.70 0.55
C SER A 32 1.50 11.64 -0.63
N GLY A 33 2.52 12.36 -1.12
CA GLY A 33 2.45 13.18 -2.33
C GLY A 33 3.10 12.54 -3.58
N GLY A 34 3.55 11.30 -3.46
CA GLY A 34 4.15 10.53 -4.54
C GLY A 34 3.10 10.02 -5.53
N ARG A 35 3.56 9.38 -6.60
CA ARG A 35 2.67 8.86 -7.66
C ARG A 35 1.84 7.65 -7.22
N LEU A 36 2.26 6.94 -6.19
CA LEU A 36 1.56 5.79 -5.64
C LEU A 36 1.75 5.75 -4.12
N PRO A 37 0.99 6.56 -3.34
CA PRO A 37 1.08 6.54 -1.88
C PRO A 37 0.84 5.13 -1.33
N VAL A 38 1.78 4.60 -0.54
CA VAL A 38 1.73 3.24 0.01
C VAL A 38 1.88 3.28 1.52
N ASN A 39 1.06 2.48 2.24
CA ASN A 39 1.11 2.34 3.70
C ASN A 39 1.04 3.69 4.45
N THR A 40 0.15 4.59 4.04
CA THR A 40 -0.03 5.95 4.59
C THR A 40 -0.25 5.97 6.11
N GLY A 41 -0.89 4.94 6.67
CA GLY A 41 -1.08 4.80 8.12
C GLY A 41 0.17 4.32 8.88
N GLY A 42 1.26 3.98 8.19
CA GLY A 42 2.47 3.35 8.73
C GLY A 42 2.57 1.84 8.46
N GLY A 43 1.48 1.22 8.02
CA GLY A 43 1.41 -0.19 7.65
C GLY A 43 1.88 -1.17 8.73
N GLY A 44 2.24 -2.37 8.33
CA GLY A 44 2.69 -3.41 9.27
C GLY A 44 4.05 -3.16 9.94
N LEU A 45 4.80 -2.14 9.51
CA LEU A 45 6.14 -1.82 10.02
C LEU A 45 6.13 -0.72 11.09
N SER A 46 5.16 0.20 11.05
CA SER A 46 5.14 1.37 11.95
C SER A 46 3.80 1.64 12.63
N GLU A 47 2.68 1.18 12.07
CA GLU A 47 1.36 1.32 12.71
C GLU A 47 1.12 0.20 13.72
N ALA A 48 0.85 -1.00 13.19
CA ALA A 48 0.58 -2.20 13.93
C ALA A 48 0.62 -3.40 12.98
N TYR A 49 0.99 -4.58 13.50
CA TYR A 49 0.94 -5.83 12.75
C TYR A 49 -0.30 -6.64 13.12
N VAL A 50 -1.47 -6.23 12.61
CA VAL A 50 -2.77 -6.89 12.86
C VAL A 50 -3.19 -7.73 11.65
N HIS A 51 -2.24 -8.48 11.08
CA HIS A 51 -2.45 -9.38 9.94
C HIS A 51 -3.22 -8.74 8.76
N GLY A 52 -2.96 -7.46 8.48
CA GLY A 52 -3.52 -6.72 7.34
C GLY A 52 -4.87 -6.05 7.59
N PHE A 53 -5.55 -6.30 8.72
CA PHE A 53 -6.85 -5.66 9.01
C PHE A 53 -6.75 -4.13 9.18
N ASN A 54 -5.62 -3.65 9.71
CA ASN A 54 -5.33 -2.23 9.79
C ASN A 54 -5.20 -1.58 8.40
N LEU A 55 -4.67 -2.29 7.40
CA LEU A 55 -4.55 -1.79 6.03
C LEU A 55 -5.92 -1.59 5.37
N ILE A 56 -6.86 -2.51 5.60
CA ILE A 56 -8.24 -2.36 5.11
C ILE A 56 -8.90 -1.13 5.75
N THR A 57 -8.72 -0.98 7.06
CA THR A 57 -9.24 0.17 7.81
C THR A 57 -8.67 1.48 7.27
N GLU A 58 -7.37 1.55 7.03
CA GLU A 58 -6.72 2.73 6.46
C GLU A 58 -7.21 3.03 5.04
N GLY A 59 -7.34 2.01 4.18
CA GLY A 59 -7.91 2.18 2.84
C GLY A 59 -9.33 2.77 2.87
N VAL A 60 -10.18 2.31 3.81
CA VAL A 60 -11.53 2.88 4.02
C VAL A 60 -11.46 4.32 4.52
N LYS A 61 -10.55 4.65 5.45
CA LYS A 61 -10.36 6.03 5.94
C LYS A 61 -9.92 6.96 4.82
N GLN A 62 -9.00 6.52 3.96
CA GLN A 62 -8.55 7.29 2.79
C GLN A 62 -9.71 7.64 1.87
N LEU A 63 -10.53 6.66 1.49
CA LEU A 63 -11.68 6.87 0.61
C LEU A 63 -12.80 7.72 1.24
N ARG A 64 -12.87 7.77 2.58
CA ARG A 64 -13.83 8.58 3.33
C ARG A 64 -13.33 9.99 3.65
N GLY A 65 -12.06 10.30 3.37
CA GLY A 65 -11.47 11.59 3.76
C GLY A 65 -11.21 11.73 5.26
N THR A 66 -11.02 10.62 5.98
CA THR A 66 -10.85 10.60 7.45
C THR A 66 -9.51 10.02 7.90
N SER A 67 -8.54 9.84 6.98
CA SER A 67 -7.19 9.43 7.37
C SER A 67 -6.44 10.61 8.00
N THR A 68 -5.57 10.30 8.96
CA THR A 68 -4.62 11.28 9.54
C THR A 68 -3.47 11.60 8.58
N ALA A 69 -3.26 10.78 7.55
CA ALA A 69 -2.26 10.96 6.50
C ALA A 69 -2.96 10.93 5.13
N GLN A 70 -3.91 11.86 4.95
CA GLN A 70 -4.84 11.85 3.82
C GLN A 70 -4.13 12.02 2.47
N VAL A 71 -4.46 11.14 1.53
CA VAL A 71 -4.11 11.25 0.11
C VAL A 71 -5.17 12.13 -0.57
N PRO A 72 -4.77 13.18 -1.30
CA PRO A 72 -5.69 14.02 -2.07
C PRO A 72 -6.47 13.20 -3.11
N ASP A 73 -7.78 13.44 -3.19
CA ASP A 73 -8.67 12.86 -4.22
C ASP A 73 -8.63 11.32 -4.32
N ALA A 74 -8.37 10.64 -3.20
CA ALA A 74 -8.34 9.18 -3.15
C ALA A 74 -9.70 8.57 -3.54
N ALA A 75 -9.77 7.99 -4.74
CA ALA A 75 -10.98 7.36 -5.28
C ALA A 75 -10.87 5.83 -5.37
N THR A 76 -9.65 5.28 -5.31
CA THR A 76 -9.41 3.83 -5.42
C THR A 76 -8.22 3.44 -4.57
N CYS A 77 -8.33 2.33 -3.85
CA CYS A 77 -7.27 1.82 -2.97
C CYS A 77 -7.13 0.30 -3.15
N LEU A 78 -5.92 -0.15 -3.48
CA LEU A 78 -5.55 -1.57 -3.46
C LEU A 78 -5.04 -1.93 -2.07
N VAL A 79 -5.63 -2.95 -1.45
CA VAL A 79 -5.17 -3.52 -0.19
C VAL A 79 -4.78 -4.97 -0.41
N THR A 80 -3.58 -5.34 0.00
CA THR A 80 -3.00 -6.68 -0.22
C THR A 80 -2.74 -7.37 1.12
N ALA A 81 -2.99 -8.67 1.19
CA ALA A 81 -2.61 -9.49 2.34
C ALA A 81 -1.12 -9.87 2.28
N GLY A 82 -0.68 -10.80 3.12
CA GLY A 82 0.74 -11.18 3.23
C GLY A 82 1.30 -11.78 1.94
N GLU A 83 2.45 -11.28 1.48
CA GLU A 83 3.19 -11.80 0.33
C GLU A 83 3.97 -13.09 0.69
N GLY A 84 4.17 -13.99 -0.28
CA GLY A 84 4.95 -15.23 -0.09
C GLY A 84 4.19 -16.43 0.50
N VAL A 85 2.88 -16.29 0.69
CA VAL A 85 1.92 -17.35 1.08
C VAL A 85 0.71 -17.29 0.14
N PRO A 86 -0.17 -18.32 0.10
CA PRO A 86 -1.49 -18.14 -0.49
C PRO A 86 -2.16 -16.89 0.11
N THR A 87 -2.44 -15.91 -0.75
CA THR A 87 -2.76 -14.55 -0.33
C THR A 87 -4.02 -14.04 -1.02
N SER A 88 -4.42 -12.82 -0.69
CA SER A 88 -5.59 -12.15 -1.23
C SER A 88 -5.33 -10.66 -1.42
N ALA A 89 -6.15 -10.03 -2.24
CA ALA A 89 -6.18 -8.59 -2.41
C ALA A 89 -7.62 -8.11 -2.59
N VAL A 90 -7.88 -6.86 -2.22
CA VAL A 90 -9.16 -6.19 -2.44
C VAL A 90 -8.93 -4.81 -3.06
N LEU A 91 -9.79 -4.44 -4.00
CA LEU A 91 -9.85 -3.10 -4.58
C LEU A 91 -11.05 -2.38 -3.97
N LEU A 92 -10.79 -1.34 -3.19
CA LEU A 92 -11.81 -0.47 -2.60
C LEU A 92 -12.04 0.75 -3.52
N ARG A 93 -13.28 1.21 -3.64
CA ARG A 93 -13.67 2.36 -4.47
C ARG A 93 -14.76 3.18 -3.77
N SER A 94 -14.70 4.51 -3.91
CA SER A 94 -15.75 5.44 -3.50
C SER A 94 -16.81 5.66 -4.58
#